data_AF-A0AAW4TYI0-F1
#
_entry.id   AF-A0AAW4TYI0-F1
#
_cell.length_a   1.000
_cell.length_b   1.000
_cell.length_c   1.000
_cell.angle_alpha   90.00
_cell.angle_beta   90.00
_cell.angle_gamma   90.00
#
_symmetry.space_group_name_H-M   'P 1'
#
loop_
_entity.id
_entity.type
_entity.pdbx_description
1 polymer ?
#
loop_
_entity_poly.entity_id
_entity_poly.type
_entity_poly.pdbx_seq_one_letter_code
_entity_poly.pdbx_strand_id
1 'polypeptide(L)'
;MRAVLDANVFYSTWVTDVLLSFADADLYEPAWSDRIMGEVRSHLPHVWSRATQEGVDKYLTILDRAFPEASVTDWESLERVVELPLWGYRIEEPWKR
;
A
#
# COMPACT_ATOMS: atom_id res chain seq x y z
N MET A 1 -10.98 10.11 -10.55
CA MET A 1 -11.44 9.52 -9.26
C MET A 1 -10.20 9.07 -8.52
N ARG A 2 -10.09 9.30 -7.21
CA ARG A 2 -8.93 8.88 -6.42
C ARG A 2 -9.21 7.56 -5.71
N ALA A 3 -8.24 6.65 -5.68
CA ALA A 3 -8.35 5.37 -5.00
C ALA A 3 -7.10 5.10 -4.17
N VAL A 4 -7.30 4.67 -2.91
CA VAL A 4 -6.21 4.28 -2.02
C VAL A 4 -5.76 2.86 -2.37
N LEU A 5 -4.48 2.68 -2.68
CA LEU A 5 -3.86 1.37 -2.87
C LEU A 5 -3.28 0.90 -1.54
N ASP A 6 -3.81 -0.19 -1.01
CA ASP A 6 -3.37 -0.78 0.26
C ASP A 6 -2.09 -1.62 0.10
N ALA A 7 -1.39 -1.91 1.21
CA ALA A 7 -0.13 -2.66 1.17
C ALA A 7 -0.28 -4.05 0.51
N ASN A 8 -1.48 -4.64 0.62
CA ASN A 8 -1.79 -5.95 0.08
C ASN A 8 -1.62 -6.06 -1.46
N VAL A 9 -1.89 -5.01 -2.23
CA VAL A 9 -1.79 -5.07 -3.69
C VAL A 9 -0.34 -5.13 -4.14
N PHE A 10 0.57 -4.50 -3.39
CA PHE A 10 2.00 -4.45 -3.69
C PHE A 10 2.72 -5.79 -3.54
N TYR A 11 2.11 -6.76 -2.86
CA TYR A 11 2.66 -8.10 -2.68
C TYR A 11 2.66 -8.94 -3.97
N SER A 12 1.81 -8.58 -4.94
CA SER A 12 1.73 -9.23 -6.25
C SER A 12 1.99 -8.23 -7.37
N THR A 13 3.13 -8.36 -8.05
CA THR A 13 3.47 -7.49 -9.19
C THR A 13 2.43 -7.54 -10.30
N TRP A 14 1.74 -8.68 -10.49
CA TRP A 14 0.67 -8.81 -11.48
C TRP A 14 -0.54 -7.92 -11.19
N VAL A 15 -0.85 -7.69 -9.92
CA VAL A 15 -1.96 -6.81 -9.52
C VAL A 15 -1.49 -5.37 -9.58
N THR A 16 -0.32 -5.07 -9.00
CA THR A 16 0.24 -3.72 -8.99
C THR A 16 0.45 -3.16 -10.38
N ASP A 17 1.03 -3.93 -11.31
CA ASP A 17 1.30 -3.46 -12.67
C ASP A 17 0.01 -3.05 -13.39
N VAL A 18 -1.06 -3.83 -13.26
CA VAL A 18 -2.36 -3.52 -13.90
C VAL A 18 -2.95 -2.25 -13.31
N LEU A 19 -2.95 -2.12 -11.97
CA LEU A 19 -3.48 -0.95 -11.28
C LEU A 19 -2.69 0.32 -11.65
N LEU A 20 -1.34 0.24 -11.62
CA LEU A 20 -0.50 1.37 -12.01
C LEU A 20 -0.59 1.69 -13.51
N SER A 21 -0.81 0.69 -14.37
CA SER A 21 -1.06 0.94 -15.80
C SER A 21 -2.38 1.67 -16.03
N PHE A 22 -3.41 1.37 -15.25
CA PHE A 22 -4.67 2.11 -15.30
C PHE A 22 -4.51 3.54 -14.78
N ALA A 23 -3.69 3.74 -13.75
CA ALA A 23 -3.34 5.07 -13.28
C ALA A 23 -2.57 5.89 -14.33
N ASP A 24 -1.57 5.27 -14.97
CA ASP A 24 -0.76 5.88 -16.05
C ASP A 24 -1.62 6.22 -17.28
N ALA A 25 -2.69 5.47 -17.53
CA ALA A 25 -3.69 5.75 -18.57
C ALA A 25 -4.77 6.76 -18.15
N ASP A 26 -4.55 7.52 -17.06
CA ASP A 26 -5.46 8.54 -16.52
C ASP A 26 -6.87 8.02 -16.14
N LEU A 27 -7.04 6.72 -15.91
CA LEU A 27 -8.35 6.15 -15.54
C LEU A 27 -8.71 6.46 -14.08
N TYR A 28 -7.70 6.60 -13.21
CA TYR A 28 -7.86 7.02 -11.82
C TYR A 28 -6.54 7.57 -11.25
N GLU A 29 -6.62 8.25 -10.11
CA GLU A 29 -5.46 8.73 -9.36
C GLU A 29 -5.16 7.77 -8.21
N PRO A 30 -4.01 7.09 -8.18
CA PRO A 30 -3.62 6.26 -7.06
C PRO A 30 -3.22 7.12 -5.86
N ALA A 31 -3.42 6.61 -4.66
CA ALA A 31 -2.98 7.23 -3.42
C ALA A 31 -2.47 6.19 -2.42
N TRP A 32 -1.43 6.52 -1.67
CA TRP A 32 -0.87 5.72 -0.59
C TRP A 32 -0.23 6.63 0.46
N SER A 33 -0.19 6.17 1.71
CA SER A 33 0.49 6.89 2.79
C SER A 33 1.87 6.28 3.09
N ASP A 34 2.68 7.03 3.84
CA ASP A 34 3.93 6.52 4.40
C ASP A 34 3.72 5.26 5.26
N ARG A 35 2.56 5.13 5.92
CA ARG A 35 2.23 3.93 6.70
C ARG A 35 2.06 2.72 5.79
N ILE A 36 1.30 2.85 4.71
CA ILE A 36 1.13 1.78 3.70
C ILE A 36 2.50 1.41 3.12
N MET A 37 3.31 2.38 2.70
CA MET A 37 4.63 2.11 2.14
C MET A 37 5.61 1.51 3.15
N GLY A 38 5.46 1.84 4.45
CA GLY A 38 6.17 1.19 5.55
C GLY A 38 5.81 -0.29 5.71
N GLU A 39 4.52 -0.63 5.57
CA GLU A 39 4.05 -2.03 5.59
C GLU A 39 4.53 -2.82 4.37
N VAL A 40 4.57 -2.19 3.19
CA VAL A 40 5.16 -2.80 2.00
C VAL A 40 6.64 -3.07 2.27
N ARG A 41 7.40 -2.06 2.74
CA ARG A 41 8.83 -2.20 3.03
C ARG A 41 9.13 -3.35 4.00
N SER A 42 8.34 -3.49 5.07
CA SER A 42 8.58 -4.52 6.09
C SER A 42 8.20 -5.93 5.62
N HIS A 43 7.12 -6.08 4.85
CA HIS A 43 6.58 -7.39 4.50
C HIS A 43 7.05 -7.96 3.15
N LEU A 44 7.38 -7.12 2.17
CA LEU A 44 7.80 -7.58 0.84
C LEU A 44 8.95 -8.60 0.85
N PRO A 45 10.00 -8.46 1.71
CA PRO A 45 11.08 -9.45 1.82
C PRO A 45 10.62 -10.85 2.23
N HIS A 46 9.49 -10.95 2.93
CA HIS A 46 8.91 -12.23 3.36
C HIS A 46 8.03 -12.87 2.29
N VAL A 47 7.51 -12.08 1.35
CA VAL A 47 6.64 -12.54 0.27
C VAL A 47 7.45 -12.88 -0.99
N TRP A 48 8.44 -12.06 -1.33
CA TRP A 48 9.26 -12.23 -2.52
C TRP A 48 10.51 -13.06 -2.20
N SER A 49 10.52 -14.32 -2.64
CA SER A 49 11.60 -15.28 -2.40
C SER A 49 13.04 -14.83 -2.73
N ARG A 50 13.21 -13.76 -3.53
CA ARG A 50 14.52 -13.18 -3.91
C ARG A 50 14.67 -11.70 -3.54
N ALA A 51 13.76 -11.14 -2.77
CA ALA A 51 13.84 -9.74 -2.38
C ALA A 51 14.95 -9.52 -1.36
N THR A 52 15.85 -8.60 -1.67
CA THR A 52 16.76 -7.99 -0.70
C THR A 52 16.13 -6.69 -0.19
N GLN A 53 16.49 -6.26 1.01
CA GLN A 53 16.04 -4.96 1.54
C GLN A 53 16.36 -3.80 0.58
N GLU A 54 17.58 -3.80 0.02
CA GLU A 54 17.97 -2.82 -1.00
C GLU A 54 17.10 -2.89 -2.26
N GLY A 55 16.72 -4.09 -2.70
CA GLY A 55 15.83 -4.28 -3.84
C GLY A 55 14.42 -3.75 -3.57
N VAL A 56 13.91 -3.94 -2.35
CA VAL A 56 12.62 -3.38 -1.91
C VAL A 56 12.69 -1.86 -1.87
N ASP A 57 13.73 -1.29 -1.26
CA ASP A 57 13.91 0.16 -1.17
C ASP A 57 14.00 0.81 -2.56
N LYS A 58 14.72 0.16 -3.48
CA LYS A 58 14.80 0.59 -4.88
C LYS A 58 13.44 0.51 -5.56
N TYR A 59 12.67 -0.55 -5.33
CA TYR A 59 11.31 -0.70 -5.87
C TYR A 59 10.40 0.43 -5.38
N LEU A 60 10.38 0.70 -4.08
CA LEU A 60 9.58 1.79 -3.50
C LEU A 60 10.01 3.16 -4.02
N THR A 61 11.32 3.38 -4.20
CA THR A 61 11.84 4.62 -4.80
C THR A 61 11.39 4.80 -6.25
N ILE A 62 11.25 3.71 -7.01
CA ILE A 62 10.73 3.77 -8.38
C ILE A 62 9.25 4.14 -8.39
N LEU A 63 8.45 3.56 -7.49
CA LEU A 63 7.02 3.90 -7.36
C LEU A 63 6.81 5.38 -7.05
N ASP A 64 7.53 5.89 -6.06
CA ASP A 64 7.46 7.29 -5.63
C ASP A 64 7.84 8.26 -6.76
N ARG A 65 8.85 7.91 -7.56
CA ARG A 65 9.25 8.71 -8.74
C ARG A 65 8.26 8.63 -9.89
N ALA A 66 7.62 7.49 -10.08
CA ALA A 66 6.64 7.30 -11.15
C ALA A 66 5.32 8.02 -10.84
N PHE A 67 4.94 8.06 -9.55
CA PHE A 67 3.69 8.67 -9.09
C PHE A 67 3.93 9.57 -7.87
N PRO A 68 4.61 10.72 -8.02
CA PRO A 68 4.94 11.59 -6.90
C PRO A 68 3.70 12.15 -6.18
N GLU A 69 2.61 12.36 -6.93
CA GLU A 69 1.34 12.88 -6.40
C GLU A 69 0.51 11.83 -5.65
N ALA A 70 0.91 10.56 -5.68
CA ALA A 70 0.20 9.49 -5.00
C ALA A 70 0.54 9.41 -3.50
N SER A 71 1.65 9.99 -3.06
CA SER A 71 1.98 10.08 -1.63
C SER A 71 1.08 11.11 -0.95
N VAL A 72 0.21 10.63 -0.05
CA VAL A 72 -0.74 11.50 0.67
C VAL A 72 -0.36 11.64 2.15
N THR A 73 -0.43 12.87 2.65
CA THR A 73 -0.20 13.25 4.05
C THR A 73 -1.50 13.69 4.74
N ASP A 74 -1.43 13.99 6.03
CA ASP A 74 -2.51 14.60 6.84
C ASP A 74 -3.83 13.79 6.89
N TRP A 75 -3.76 12.49 6.58
CA TRP A 75 -4.90 11.58 6.52
C TRP A 75 -5.30 11.02 7.88
N GLU A 76 -4.44 11.12 8.91
CA GLU A 76 -4.65 10.55 10.24
C GLU A 76 -5.92 11.11 10.92
N SER A 77 -6.33 12.31 10.53
CA SER A 77 -7.58 12.90 11.01
C SER A 77 -8.83 12.18 10.52
N LEU A 78 -8.75 11.52 9.36
CA LEU A 78 -9.86 10.80 8.73
C LEU A 78 -10.15 9.46 9.42
N GLU A 79 -9.14 8.81 10.01
CA GLU A 79 -9.32 7.53 10.72
C GLU A 79 -10.33 7.64 11.85
N ARG A 80 -10.35 8.78 12.55
CA ARG A 80 -11.26 9.02 13.68
C ARG A 80 -12.73 9.10 13.27
N VAL A 81 -12.99 9.28 11.99
CA VAL A 81 -14.34 9.48 11.43
C VAL A 81 -14.82 8.23 10.69
N VAL A 82 -13.92 7.29 10.38
CA VAL A 82 -14.24 6.04 9.70
C VAL A 82 -14.41 4.92 10.71
N GLU A 83 -15.65 4.62 11.08
CA GLU A 83 -15.99 3.35 11.72
C GLU A 83 -16.14 2.28 10.64
N LEU A 84 -15.16 1.37 10.55
CA LEU A 84 -15.35 0.16 9.76
C LEU A 84 -16.49 -0.64 10.40
N PRO A 85 -17.49 -1.11 9.63
CA PRO A 85 -18.50 -1.99 10.18
C PRO A 85 -17.81 -3.29 10.59
N LEU A 86 -17.47 -3.40 11.87
CA LEU A 86 -17.01 -4.63 12.48
C LEU A 86 -18.25 -5.52 12.57
N TRP A 87 -18.51 -6.31 11.54
CA TRP A 87 -19.51 -7.37 11.60
C TRP A 87 -19.05 -8.44 12.61
N GLY A 88 -19.29 -8.20 13.89
CA GLY A 88 -19.18 -9.18 14.98
C GLY A 88 -17.78 -9.73 15.32
N TYR A 89 -16.71 -9.35 14.63
CA TYR A 89 -15.36 -9.80 14.96
C TYR A 89 -14.78 -9.01 16.13
N ARG A 90 -14.73 -9.64 17.30
CA ARG A 90 -13.81 -9.27 18.38
C ARG A 90 -12.39 -9.54 17.85
N ILE A 91 -11.57 -8.51 17.73
CA ILE A 91 -10.14 -8.67 17.43
C ILE A 91 -9.52 -9.28 18.70
N GLU A 92 -9.53 -10.61 18.81
CA GLU A 92 -8.56 -11.28 19.67
C GLU A 92 -7.25 -11.31 18.88
N GLU A 93 -6.23 -10.58 19.32
CA GLU A 93 -4.92 -10.45 18.62
C GLU A 93 -4.25 -11.82 18.45
N PRO A 94 -4.37 -12.51 17.29
CA PRO A 94 -3.90 -13.89 17.12
C PRO A 94 -2.38 -13.98 16.97
N TRP A 95 -1.70 -12.84 16.76
CA TRP A 95 -0.25 -12.73 16.51
C TRP A 95 0.59 -12.46 17.77
N LYS A 96 -0.02 -12.48 18.96
CA LYS A 96 0.73 -12.55 20.23
C LYS A 96 0.94 -14.00 20.69
N ARG A 97 1.67 -14.79 19.92
CA ARG A 97 2.25 -16.07 20.36
C ARG A 97 3.69 -16.19 19.89
#